data_AF-A0A1Q5RGI8-F1
#
_entry.id   AF-A0A1Q5RGI8-F1
#
_cell.length_a   1.000
_cell.length_b   1.000
_cell.length_c   1.000
_cell.angle_alpha   90.00
_cell.angle_beta   90.00
_cell.angle_gamma   90.00
#
_symmetry.space_group_name_H-M   'P 1'
#
loop_
_entity.id
_entity.type
_entity.pdbx_description
1 polymer ?
#
loop_
_entity_poly.entity_id
_entity_poly.type
_entity_poly.pdbx_seq_one_letter_code
_entity_poly.pdbx_strand_id
1 'polypeptide(L)' 'MKGDIVNSDGVHVAVVINSAIFDLKGRKLYDLKGSRIYRLSGELVGHLNETGGSLRRLDKSTDSLFR' A
#
# COMPACT_ATOMS: atom_id res chain seq x y z
N MET A 1 -10.03 6.91 7.04
CA MET A 1 -8.63 7.31 7.32
C MET A 1 -7.84 7.30 6.01
N LYS A 2 -7.08 8.35 5.71
CA LYS A 2 -6.23 8.46 4.50
C LYS A 2 -4.77 8.39 4.94
N GLY A 3 -3.91 7.73 4.17
CA GLY A 3 -2.47 7.70 4.42
C GLY A 3 -1.69 7.47 3.14
N ASP A 4 -0.48 8.01 3.09
CA ASP A 4 0.39 7.88 1.93
C ASP A 4 1.26 6.62 2.05
N ILE A 5 1.45 5.93 0.94
CA ILE A 5 2.36 4.80 0.80
C ILE A 5 3.63 5.30 0.13
N VAL A 6 4.75 5.01 0.77
CA VAL A 6 6.09 5.24 0.21
C VAL A 6 6.82 3.92 0.03
N ASN A 7 7.59 3.80 -1.05
CA ASN A 7 8.45 2.65 -1.29
C ASN A 7 9.71 2.69 -0.40
N SER A 8 10.61 1.71 -0.53
CA SER A 8 11.85 1.68 0.25
C SER A 8 12.80 2.83 -0.09
N ASP A 9 12.69 3.47 -1.25
CA ASP A 9 13.44 4.69 -1.61
C ASP A 9 12.80 5.99 -1.06
N GLY A 10 11.66 5.90 -0.39
CA GLY A 10 10.92 7.06 0.13
C GLY A 10 10.06 7.77 -0.92
N VAL A 11 9.90 7.19 -2.11
CA VAL A 11 9.06 7.73 -3.17
C VAL A 11 7.60 7.41 -2.88
N HIS A 12 6.73 8.42 -2.98
CA HIS A 12 5.29 8.24 -2.88
C HIS A 12 4.75 7.49 -4.09
N VAL A 13 4.16 6.32 -3.86
CA VAL A 13 3.73 5.40 -4.94
C VAL A 13 2.23 5.14 -4.95
N ALA A 14 1.56 5.29 -3.81
CA ALA A 14 0.14 4.99 -3.69
C ALA A 14 -0.48 5.69 -2.47
N VAL A 15 -1.80 5.71 -2.41
CA VAL A 15 -2.57 6.25 -1.30
C VAL A 15 -3.47 5.17 -0.73
N VAL A 16 -3.48 5.02 0.59
CA VAL A 16 -4.53 4.27 1.29
C VAL A 16 -5.70 5.19 1.57
N ILE A 17 -6.90 4.75 1.20
CA ILE A 17 -8.15 5.35 1.65
C ILE A 17 -8.99 4.23 2.27
N ASN A 18 -9.21 4.33 3.58
CA ASN A 18 -9.87 3.30 4.39
C ASN A 18 -9.16 1.94 4.24
N SER A 19 -9.80 0.97 3.60
CA SER A 19 -9.32 -0.40 3.39
C SER A 19 -8.95 -0.69 1.94
N ALA A 20 -8.63 0.35 1.16
CA ALA A 20 -8.25 0.21 -0.23
C ALA A 20 -7.01 1.05 -0.55
N ILE A 21 -6.20 0.53 -1.46
CA ILE A 21 -5.01 1.20 -1.97
C ILE A 21 -5.29 1.65 -3.40
N PHE A 22 -4.98 2.92 -3.65
CA PHE A 22 -5.18 3.58 -4.93
C PHE A 22 -3.84 4.03 -5.49
N ASP A 23 -3.71 4.01 -6.80
CA ASP A 23 -2.62 4.71 -7.46
C ASP A 23 -2.78 6.23 -7.33
N LEU A 24 -1.76 6.98 -7.75
CA LEU A 24 -1.77 8.45 -7.70
C LEU A 24 -2.83 9.09 -8.62
N LYS A 25 -3.43 8.30 -9.52
CA LYS A 25 -4.52 8.74 -10.43
C LYS A 25 -5.90 8.39 -9.86
N GLY A 26 -5.98 7.80 -8.66
CA GLY A 26 -7.24 7.42 -8.01
C GLY A 26 -7.82 6.08 -8.47
N ARG A 27 -7.08 5.27 -9.24
CA ARG A 27 -7.51 3.92 -9.61
C ARG A 27 -7.20 2.95 -8.47
N LYS A 28 -8.19 2.16 -8.07
CA LYS A 28 -8.01 1.13 -7.05
C LYS A 28 -7.06 0.05 -7.56
N LEU A 29 -5.99 -0.20 -6.83
CA LEU A 29 -5.01 -1.24 -7.12
C LEU A 29 -5.23 -2.49 -6.27
N TYR A 30 -5.42 -2.29 -4.96
CA TYR A 30 -5.43 -3.38 -3.99
C TYR A 30 -6.45 -3.14 -2.87
N ASP A 31 -6.84 -4.23 -2.23
CA ASP A 31 -7.54 -4.22 -0.95
C ASP A 31 -6.53 -4.31 0.20
N LEU A 32 -6.82 -3.62 1.29
CA LEU A 32 -5.99 -3.58 2.48
C LEU A 32 -6.78 -4.03 3.70
N LYS A 33 -6.34 -5.11 4.34
CA LYS A 33 -6.92 -5.62 5.60
C LYS A 33 -5.85 -5.62 6.68
N GLY A 34 -5.93 -4.65 7.59
CA GLY A 34 -4.85 -4.36 8.53
C GLY A 34 -3.60 -3.92 7.76
N SER A 35 -2.49 -4.63 7.95
CA SER A 35 -1.25 -4.45 7.20
C SER A 35 -1.16 -5.29 5.92
N ARG A 36 -2.10 -6.20 5.64
CA ARG A 36 -2.02 -7.15 4.52
C ARG A 36 -2.63 -6.59 3.24
N ILE A 37 -1.90 -6.71 2.13
CA ILE A 37 -2.27 -6.22 0.80
C ILE A 37 -2.77 -7.37 -0.05
N TYR A 38 -3.97 -7.21 -0.62
CA TYR A 38 -4.63 -8.20 -1.45
C TYR A 38 -4.90 -7.64 -2.84
N ARG A 39 -4.75 -8.47 -3.88
CA ARG A 39 -5.33 -8.16 -5.19
C ARG A 39 -6.85 -8.04 -5.07
N LEU A 40 -7.45 -7.39 -6.07
CA LEU A 40 -8.91 -7.35 -6.21
C LEU A 40 -9.53 -8.74 -6.41
N SER A 41 -8.73 -9.74 -6.82
CA SER A 41 -9.12 -11.15 -6.88
C SER A 41 -9.16 -11.84 -5.51
N GLY A 42 -8.63 -11.21 -4.45
CA GLY A 42 -8.53 -11.77 -3.11
C GLY A 42 -7.19 -12.47 -2.78
N GLU A 43 -6.25 -12.52 -3.72
CA GLU A 43 -4.91 -13.07 -3.50
C GLU A 43 -4.06 -12.16 -2.60
N LEU A 44 -3.44 -12.71 -1.55
CA LEU A 44 -2.48 -11.98 -0.70
C LEU A 44 -1.17 -11.78 -1.46
N VAL A 45 -0.74 -10.53 -1.65
CA VAL A 45 0.46 -10.19 -2.44
C VAL A 45 1.54 -9.49 -1.64
N GLY A 46 1.24 -9.00 -0.44
CA GLY A 46 2.27 -8.37 0.39
C GLY A 46 1.73 -7.80 1.69
N HIS A 47 2.55 -6.99 2.33
CA HIS A 47 2.19 -6.30 3.56
C HIS A 47 2.83 -4.91 3.65
N LEU A 48 2.17 -4.02 4.39
CA LEU A 48 2.69 -2.72 4.79
C LEU A 48 3.42 -2.89 6.13
N ASN A 49 4.58 -2.25 6.27
CA ASN A 49 5.25 -2.11 7.56
C ASN A 49 4.64 -0.89 8.27
N GLU A 50 3.73 -1.14 9.21
CA GLU A 50 3.14 -0.10 10.05
C GLU A 50 4.18 0.35 11.07
N THR A 51 4.97 1.38 10.71
CA THR A 51 5.99 1.92 11.60
C THR A 51 5.40 3.10 12.37
N GLY A 52 4.61 2.81 13.41
CA GLY A 52 4.30 3.72 14.54
C GLY A 52 3.90 5.18 14.25
N GLY A 53 3.46 5.52 13.04
CA GLY A 53 3.19 6.90 12.61
C GLY A 53 2.45 6.94 11.27
N SER A 54 2.01 8.12 10.86
CA SER A 54 1.13 8.37 9.69
C SER A 54 1.68 7.92 8.33
N LEU A 55 2.89 7.35 8.28
CA LEU A 55 3.59 6.92 7.07
C LEU A 55 3.60 5.39 6.99
N ARG A 56 2.98 4.84 5.95
CA ARG A 56 2.94 3.41 5.67
C ARG A 56 4.03 3.08 4.65
N ARG A 57 5.10 2.44 5.10
CA ARG A 57 6.21 2.05 4.23
C ARG A 57 5.98 0.64 3.68
N LEU A 58 6.24 0.46 2.40
CA LEU A 58 6.26 -0.87 1.81
C LEU A 58 7.43 -1.68 2.34
N ASP A 59 7.22 -2.98 2.51
CA ASP A 59 8.34 -3.90 2.60
C ASP A 59 9.10 -3.94 1.26
N LYS A 60 10.41 -4.17 1.29
CA LYS A 60 11.26 -4.20 0.09
C LYS A 60 10.78 -5.23 -0.94
N SER A 61 10.18 -6.34 -0.50
CA SER A 61 9.55 -7.31 -1.41
C SER A 61 8.30 -6.75 -2.10
N THR A 62 7.57 -5.90 -1.39
CA THR A 62 6.29 -5.31 -1.80
C THR A 62 6.47 -4.08 -2.70
N ASP A 63 7.64 -3.43 -2.68
CA ASP A 63 8.00 -2.35 -3.61
C ASP A 63 7.77 -2.72 -5.08
N SER A 64 8.04 -3.98 -5.44
CA SER A 64 7.87 -4.49 -6.80
C SER A 64 6.42 -4.46 -7.31
N LEU A 65 5.44 -4.42 -6.40
CA LEU A 65 4.01 -4.36 -6.76
C LEU A 65 3.57 -2.99 -7.27
N PHE A 66 4.34 -1.94 -6.99
CA PHE A 66 3.97 -0.55 -7.26
C PHE A 66 4.86 0.12 -8.34
N ARG A 67 5.55 -0.69 -9.14
CA ARG A 67 6.43 -0.21 -10.23
C ARG A 67 5.66 0.31 -11.44
#